data_AF-A0A0R0FFP1-F1
#
_entry.id   AF-A0A0R0FFP1-F1
#
_cell.length_a   1.000
_cell.length_b   1.000
_cell.length_c   1.000
_cell.angle_alpha   90.00
_cell.angle_beta   90.00
_cell.angle_gamma   90.00
#
_symmetry.space_group_name_H-M   'P 1'
#
loop_
_entity.id
_entity.type
_entity.pdbx_description
1 polymer ?
#
loop_
_entity_poly.entity_id
_entity_poly.type
_entity_poly.pdbx_seq_one_letter_code
_entity_poly.pdbx_strand_id
1 'polypeptide(L)'
;MLRSKGKRLVFVTNNSTKSRKQYGKKFETLGLNVSEEEIFASSFAAAAYLKSIDFPKDKKVYVIGEDGILKELELAGYQYLGGPEDGGKKIELKPGFLMEHDEDVGAVVVGFDRHFNYYKIQYGTLCIRENPGCLFIATNRDAVTHLTDAQEWAGCISTKLAVPSRLTNLKTVQHYQYTVGAQWLALSVDLLNVNH
;
A
#
# COMPACT_ATOMS: atom_id res chain seq x y z
N MET A 1 -23.93 -16.35 -10.70
CA MET A 1 -25.26 -16.10 -10.10
C MET A 1 -25.49 -14.64 -9.64
N LEU A 2 -24.47 -13.85 -9.26
CA LEU A 2 -24.64 -12.41 -8.95
C LEU A 2 -24.51 -11.50 -10.19
N ARG A 3 -23.48 -11.71 -11.03
CA ARG A 3 -23.31 -10.97 -12.30
C ARG A 3 -24.51 -11.12 -13.23
N SER A 4 -25.09 -12.33 -13.29
CA SER A 4 -26.29 -12.63 -14.10
C SER A 4 -27.56 -11.91 -13.63
N LYS A 5 -27.54 -11.29 -12.44
CA LYS A 5 -28.62 -10.45 -11.90
C LYS A 5 -28.30 -8.95 -12.04
N GLY A 6 -27.36 -8.59 -12.92
CA GLY A 6 -26.93 -7.21 -13.14
C GLY A 6 -26.17 -6.59 -11.98
N LYS A 7 -25.72 -7.38 -11.00
CA LYS A 7 -24.97 -6.88 -9.84
C LYS A 7 -23.49 -6.77 -10.15
N ARG A 8 -22.92 -5.59 -9.88
CA ARG A 8 -21.47 -5.37 -9.91
C ARG A 8 -20.82 -6.05 -8.71
N LEU A 9 -19.71 -6.74 -8.93
CA LEU A 9 -18.93 -7.37 -7.87
C LEU A 9 -17.72 -6.49 -7.54
N VAL A 10 -17.43 -6.37 -6.26
CA VAL A 10 -16.26 -5.65 -5.76
C VAL A 10 -15.54 -6.54 -4.76
N PHE A 11 -14.25 -6.75 -4.99
CA PHE A 11 -13.35 -7.57 -4.18
C PHE A 11 -12.43 -6.63 -3.39
N VAL A 12 -12.63 -6.57 -2.08
CA VAL A 12 -11.84 -5.71 -1.18
C VAL A 12 -10.86 -6.57 -0.39
N THR A 13 -9.58 -6.17 -0.33
CA THR A 13 -8.56 -6.89 0.47
C THR A 13 -7.55 -5.94 1.11
N ASN A 14 -7.28 -6.11 2.41
CA ASN A 14 -6.28 -5.33 3.14
C ASN A 14 -4.84 -5.81 2.86
N ASN A 15 -4.65 -6.87 2.08
CA ASN A 15 -3.35 -7.41 1.77
C ASN A 15 -2.69 -6.64 0.61
N SER A 16 -1.56 -5.99 0.89
CA SER A 16 -0.81 -5.17 -0.06
C SER A 16 0.29 -5.95 -0.80
N THR A 17 0.38 -7.28 -0.63
CA THR A 17 1.46 -8.08 -1.25
C THR A 17 1.32 -8.26 -2.76
N LYS A 18 0.13 -7.99 -3.31
CA LYS A 18 -0.19 -8.16 -4.72
C LYS A 18 -0.85 -6.89 -5.26
N SER A 19 -0.56 -6.56 -6.51
CA SER A 19 -1.31 -5.57 -7.28
C SER A 19 -2.65 -6.14 -7.73
N ARG A 20 -3.55 -5.28 -8.21
CA ARG A 20 -4.83 -5.67 -8.80
C ARG A 20 -4.64 -6.63 -9.96
N LYS A 21 -3.67 -6.37 -10.83
CA LYS A 21 -3.27 -7.29 -11.93
C LYS A 21 -2.84 -8.67 -11.43
N GLN A 22 -2.08 -8.74 -10.34
CA GLN A 22 -1.68 -10.03 -9.74
C GLN A 22 -2.86 -10.76 -9.10
N TYR A 23 -3.80 -10.04 -8.51
CA TYR A 23 -5.05 -10.62 -8.01
C TYR A 23 -5.96 -11.10 -9.14
N GLY A 24 -6.09 -10.36 -10.25
CA GLY A 24 -6.83 -10.77 -11.43
C GLY A 24 -6.37 -12.14 -11.93
N LYS A 25 -5.05 -12.29 -12.13
CA LYS A 25 -4.45 -13.59 -12.48
C LYS A 25 -4.76 -14.70 -11.46
N LYS A 26 -4.75 -14.40 -10.16
CA LYS A 26 -5.11 -15.38 -9.12
C LYS A 26 -6.57 -15.80 -9.22
N PHE A 27 -7.49 -14.85 -9.45
CA PHE A 27 -8.90 -15.17 -9.64
C PHE A 27 -9.12 -16.02 -10.89
N GLU A 28 -8.41 -15.76 -11.99
CA GLU A 28 -8.45 -16.59 -13.20
C GLU A 28 -8.06 -18.04 -12.91
N THR A 29 -7.01 -18.28 -12.12
CA THR A 29 -6.62 -19.66 -11.71
C THR A 29 -7.68 -20.38 -10.88
N LEU A 30 -8.59 -19.62 -10.25
CA LEU A 30 -9.73 -20.15 -9.49
C LEU A 30 -11.00 -20.27 -10.35
N GLY A 31 -10.91 -20.06 -11.66
CA GLY A 31 -12.05 -20.10 -12.58
C GLY A 31 -12.96 -18.88 -12.49
N LEU A 32 -12.49 -17.78 -11.90
CA LEU A 32 -13.25 -16.54 -11.74
C LEU A 32 -12.73 -15.47 -12.70
N ASN A 33 -13.61 -15.00 -13.58
CA ASN A 33 -13.34 -13.82 -14.39
C ASN A 33 -13.61 -12.56 -13.55
N VAL A 34 -12.56 -11.87 -13.13
CA VAL A 34 -12.59 -10.66 -12.30
C VAL A 34 -11.70 -9.61 -12.96
N SER A 35 -12.27 -8.45 -13.31
CA SER A 35 -11.49 -7.36 -13.90
C SER A 35 -10.71 -6.59 -12.82
N GLU A 36 -9.64 -5.90 -13.21
CA GLU A 36 -8.81 -5.14 -12.26
C GLU A 36 -9.61 -4.01 -11.58
N GLU A 37 -10.62 -3.46 -12.25
CA GLU A 37 -11.52 -2.42 -11.75
C GLU A 37 -12.47 -2.93 -10.66
N GLU A 38 -12.64 -4.25 -10.55
CA GLU A 38 -13.44 -4.88 -9.50
C GLU A 38 -12.61 -5.16 -8.25
N ILE A 39 -11.31 -4.87 -8.24
CA ILE A 39 -10.39 -5.22 -7.15
C ILE A 39 -9.91 -3.95 -6.45
N PHE A 40 -10.22 -3.85 -5.16
CA PHE A 40 -9.73 -2.80 -4.27
C PHE A 40 -8.79 -3.45 -3.28
N ALA A 41 -7.50 -3.51 -3.64
CA ALA A 41 -6.43 -3.94 -2.75
C ALA A 41 -5.82 -2.74 -2.01
N SER A 42 -5.28 -2.96 -0.81
CA SER A 42 -4.62 -1.89 -0.04
C SER A 42 -3.32 -1.38 -0.68
N SER A 43 -2.68 -2.19 -1.54
CA SER A 43 -1.59 -1.77 -2.45
C SER A 43 -2.05 -0.68 -3.42
N PHE A 44 -3.19 -0.90 -4.07
CA PHE A 44 -3.82 0.09 -4.95
C PHE A 44 -4.28 1.32 -4.17
N ALA A 45 -4.87 1.13 -2.99
CA ALA A 45 -5.33 2.23 -2.15
C ALA A 45 -4.19 3.19 -1.77
N ALA A 46 -2.96 2.70 -1.56
CA ALA A 46 -1.79 3.54 -1.32
C ALA A 46 -1.47 4.47 -2.49
N ALA A 47 -1.38 3.92 -3.71
CA ALA A 47 -1.11 4.70 -4.91
C ALA A 47 -2.26 5.67 -5.25
N ALA A 48 -3.51 5.21 -5.09
CA ALA A 48 -4.70 6.02 -5.31
C ALA A 48 -4.81 7.16 -4.29
N TYR A 49 -4.39 6.94 -3.04
CA TYR A 49 -4.34 7.99 -2.01
C TYR A 49 -3.32 9.08 -2.37
N LEU A 50 -2.09 8.69 -2.77
CA LEU A 50 -1.08 9.65 -3.24
C LEU A 50 -1.61 10.49 -4.42
N LYS A 51 -2.33 9.85 -5.35
CA LYS A 51 -2.97 10.56 -6.46
C LYS A 51 -4.06 11.53 -5.99
N SER A 52 -4.88 11.17 -5.00
CA SER A 52 -5.97 12.02 -4.52
C SER A 52 -5.53 13.27 -3.77
N ILE A 53 -4.29 13.30 -3.28
CA ILE A 53 -3.71 14.45 -2.58
C ILE A 53 -2.74 15.22 -3.48
N ASP A 54 -2.76 14.96 -4.79
CA ASP A 54 -1.85 15.55 -5.77
C ASP A 54 -0.37 15.42 -5.37
N PHE A 55 0.03 14.24 -4.87
CA PHE A 55 1.41 14.01 -4.43
C PHE A 55 2.39 14.32 -5.58
N PRO A 56 3.47 15.10 -5.33
CA PRO A 56 4.37 15.55 -6.38
C PRO A 56 5.02 14.39 -7.16
N LYS A 57 5.09 14.52 -8.49
CA LYS A 57 5.58 13.46 -9.40
C LYS A 57 7.11 13.38 -9.47
N ASP A 58 7.78 14.44 -9.09
CA ASP A 58 9.22 14.55 -8.91
C ASP A 58 9.70 13.96 -7.57
N LYS A 59 8.79 13.73 -6.62
CA LYS A 59 9.11 13.07 -5.35
C LYS A 59 9.01 11.56 -5.44
N LYS A 60 9.87 10.89 -4.67
CA LYS A 60 9.96 9.43 -4.58
C LYS A 60 9.18 8.90 -3.39
N VAL A 61 8.77 7.64 -3.50
CA VAL A 61 8.11 6.89 -2.42
C VAL A 61 9.04 5.79 -1.93
N TYR A 62 9.46 5.84 -0.66
CA TYR A 62 10.16 4.72 -0.05
C TYR A 62 9.16 3.66 0.41
N VAL A 63 9.39 2.41 0.03
CA VAL A 63 8.45 1.32 0.32
C VAL A 63 9.05 0.33 1.31
N ILE A 64 8.34 0.12 2.41
CA ILE A 64 8.57 -0.98 3.35
C ILE A 64 7.42 -1.95 3.12
N GLY A 65 7.62 -2.92 2.23
CA GLY A 65 6.54 -3.75 1.72
C GLY A 65 6.93 -4.60 0.54
N GLU A 66 5.92 -5.20 -0.07
CA GLU A 66 6.05 -6.17 -1.14
C GLU A 66 5.75 -5.58 -2.53
N ASP A 67 6.11 -6.35 -3.57
CA ASP A 67 6.00 -6.01 -4.99
C ASP A 67 4.64 -5.47 -5.45
N GLY A 68 3.54 -5.88 -4.79
CA GLY A 68 2.21 -5.36 -5.08
C GLY A 68 2.08 -3.84 -4.93
N ILE A 69 2.75 -3.25 -3.92
CA ILE A 69 2.76 -1.80 -3.72
C ILE A 69 3.56 -1.13 -4.84
N LEU A 70 4.74 -1.66 -5.16
CA LEU A 70 5.65 -1.10 -6.18
C LEU A 70 4.95 -0.99 -7.54
N LYS A 71 4.25 -2.05 -7.96
CA LYS A 71 3.51 -2.09 -9.22
C LYS A 71 2.36 -1.09 -9.28
N GLU A 72 1.64 -0.88 -8.19
CA GLU A 72 0.55 0.10 -8.16
C GLU A 72 1.10 1.54 -8.17
N LEU A 73 2.26 1.77 -7.53
CA LEU A 73 2.96 3.06 -7.61
C LEU A 73 3.45 3.35 -9.04
N GLU A 74 4.07 2.36 -9.70
CA GLU A 74 4.51 2.45 -11.09
C GLU A 74 3.34 2.77 -12.03
N LEU A 75 2.23 2.04 -11.91
CA LEU A 75 1.01 2.27 -12.71
C LEU A 75 0.40 3.65 -12.45
N ALA A 76 0.53 4.18 -11.24
CA ALA A 76 0.12 5.53 -10.91
C ALA A 76 1.14 6.60 -11.36
N GLY A 77 2.29 6.22 -11.91
CA GLY A 77 3.34 7.11 -12.38
C GLY A 77 4.13 7.76 -11.24
N TYR A 78 4.40 7.01 -10.16
CA TYR A 78 5.27 7.45 -9.07
C TYR A 78 6.60 6.70 -9.10
N GLN A 79 7.68 7.43 -8.86
CA GLN A 79 8.99 6.82 -8.61
C GLN A 79 9.02 6.22 -7.21
N TYR A 80 9.72 5.10 -7.06
CA TYR A 80 9.87 4.42 -5.78
C TYR A 80 11.28 3.88 -5.59
N LEU A 81 11.60 3.55 -4.34
CA LEU A 81 12.77 2.76 -3.96
C LEU A 81 12.42 1.84 -2.78
N GLY A 82 13.23 0.80 -2.56
CA GLY A 82 13.06 -0.14 -1.47
C GLY A 82 12.18 -1.32 -1.86
N GLY A 83 11.34 -1.80 -0.94
CA GLY A 83 10.59 -3.03 -1.12
C GLY A 83 11.48 -4.27 -0.99
N PRO A 84 11.20 -5.38 -1.73
CA PRO A 84 11.94 -6.63 -1.56
C PRO A 84 13.45 -6.54 -1.86
N GLU A 85 13.88 -5.63 -2.74
CA GLU A 85 15.30 -5.47 -3.13
C GLU A 85 16.19 -5.09 -1.93
N ASP A 86 15.64 -4.33 -0.99
CA ASP A 86 16.33 -3.91 0.23
C ASP A 86 16.41 -5.02 1.29
N GLY A 87 15.86 -6.21 1.01
CA GLY A 87 15.74 -7.31 1.95
C GLY A 87 17.06 -7.81 2.55
N GLY A 88 18.13 -7.78 1.75
CA GLY A 88 19.48 -8.20 2.16
C GLY A 88 20.32 -7.10 2.82
N LYS A 89 19.85 -5.85 2.82
CA LYS A 89 20.62 -4.71 3.35
C LYS A 89 20.70 -4.78 4.87
N LYS A 90 21.83 -4.31 5.41
CA LYS A 90 22.13 -4.32 6.84
C LYS A 90 22.52 -2.93 7.30
N ILE A 91 22.26 -2.64 8.57
CA ILE A 91 22.74 -1.42 9.23
C ILE A 91 24.19 -1.60 9.65
N GLU A 92 24.94 -0.51 9.67
CA GLU A 92 26.28 -0.47 10.25
C GLU A 92 26.21 0.28 11.59
N LEU A 93 26.63 -0.40 12.66
CA LEU A 93 26.60 0.12 14.03
C LEU A 93 28.03 0.41 14.50
N LYS A 94 28.60 1.52 14.02
CA LYS A 94 29.90 2.03 14.48
C LYS A 94 29.80 3.52 14.84
N PRO A 95 30.60 4.00 15.81
CA PRO A 95 30.64 5.42 16.14
C PRO A 95 30.90 6.29 14.91
N GLY A 96 30.15 7.38 14.76
CA GLY A 96 30.30 8.34 13.66
C GLY A 96 29.74 7.89 12.31
N PHE A 97 29.18 6.68 12.19
CA PHE A 97 28.49 6.28 10.97
C PHE A 97 27.11 6.93 10.88
N LEU A 98 26.87 7.61 9.76
CA LEU A 98 25.60 8.19 9.39
C LEU A 98 25.05 7.41 8.18
N MET A 99 23.82 6.93 8.28
CA MET A 99 23.13 6.38 7.12
C MET A 99 22.62 7.55 6.29
N GLU A 100 23.03 7.61 5.03
CA GLU A 100 22.46 8.54 4.06
C GLU A 100 21.11 8.00 3.55
N HIS A 101 20.17 8.92 3.35
CA HIS A 101 18.89 8.65 2.71
C HIS A 101 18.64 9.66 1.58
N ASP A 102 17.73 9.31 0.70
CA ASP A 102 17.40 10.14 -0.46
C ASP A 102 16.49 11.31 -0.03
N GLU A 103 16.95 12.54 -0.23
CA GLU A 103 16.24 13.77 0.14
C GLU A 103 14.99 14.03 -0.74
N ASP A 104 14.87 13.34 -1.88
CA ASP A 104 13.69 13.40 -2.73
C ASP A 104 12.57 12.44 -2.32
N VAL A 105 12.77 11.65 -1.26
CA VAL A 105 11.68 10.84 -0.68
C VAL A 105 10.67 11.77 0.00
N GLY A 106 9.48 11.87 -0.59
CA GLY A 106 8.36 12.64 -0.05
C GLY A 106 7.31 11.79 0.67
N ALA A 107 7.39 10.47 0.57
CA ALA A 107 6.49 9.58 1.29
C ALA A 107 7.15 8.24 1.62
N VAL A 108 6.81 7.69 2.78
CA VAL A 108 7.11 6.32 3.18
C VAL A 108 5.81 5.52 3.25
N VAL A 109 5.69 4.50 2.41
CA VAL A 109 4.54 3.58 2.39
C VAL A 109 4.92 2.27 3.07
N VAL A 110 4.13 1.86 4.06
CA VAL A 110 4.35 0.64 4.87
C VAL A 110 3.21 -0.33 4.69
N GLY A 111 3.55 -1.56 4.30
CA GLY A 111 2.67 -2.71 4.28
C GLY A 111 3.30 -3.92 4.96
N PHE A 112 2.72 -5.10 4.73
CA PHE A 112 3.38 -6.35 5.09
C PHE A 112 4.63 -6.55 4.23
N ASP A 113 5.74 -6.99 4.84
CA ASP A 113 7.05 -7.18 4.20
C ASP A 113 7.72 -8.45 4.76
N ARG A 114 7.97 -9.46 3.90
CA ARG A 114 8.68 -10.70 4.30
C ARG A 114 10.17 -10.51 4.44
N HIS A 115 10.70 -9.43 3.87
CA HIS A 115 12.11 -9.07 3.88
C HIS A 115 12.33 -7.85 4.77
N PHE A 116 11.51 -7.71 5.81
CA PHE A 116 11.61 -6.63 6.78
C PHE A 116 12.94 -6.71 7.55
N ASN A 117 13.65 -5.59 7.66
CA ASN A 117 14.93 -5.52 8.36
C ASN A 117 15.15 -4.13 8.98
N TYR A 118 16.17 -4.01 9.82
CA TYR A 118 16.48 -2.74 10.48
C TYR A 118 16.99 -1.64 9.52
N TYR A 119 17.56 -2.02 8.36
CA TYR A 119 17.97 -1.03 7.35
C TYR A 119 16.76 -0.25 6.86
N LYS A 120 15.69 -0.96 6.47
CA LYS A 120 14.44 -0.35 6.02
C LYS A 120 13.80 0.53 7.08
N ILE A 121 13.85 0.09 8.35
CA ILE A 121 13.33 0.87 9.47
C ILE A 121 14.08 2.19 9.61
N GLN A 122 15.41 2.12 9.64
CA GLN A 122 16.24 3.30 9.82
C GLN A 122 16.07 4.25 8.64
N TYR A 123 16.14 3.74 7.40
CA TYR A 123 15.98 4.53 6.19
C TYR A 123 14.64 5.26 6.16
N GLY A 124 13.53 4.54 6.35
CA GLY A 124 12.19 5.14 6.39
C GLY A 124 12.04 6.16 7.52
N THR A 125 12.64 5.90 8.68
CA THR A 125 12.64 6.84 9.82
C THR A 125 13.38 8.13 9.49
N LEU A 126 14.54 8.04 8.83
CA LEU A 126 15.31 9.21 8.40
C LEU A 126 14.52 10.03 7.38
N CYS A 127 13.94 9.39 6.36
CA CYS A 127 13.07 10.08 5.40
C CYS A 127 11.93 10.84 6.08
N ILE A 128 11.22 10.23 7.03
CA ILE A 128 10.10 10.88 7.73
C ILE A 128 10.57 12.04 8.61
N ARG A 129 11.73 11.91 9.26
CA ARG A 129 12.21 12.88 10.25
C ARG A 129 12.94 14.05 9.63
N GLU A 130 13.66 13.82 8.54
CA GLU A 130 14.63 14.75 7.98
C GLU A 130 14.13 15.38 6.68
N ASN A 131 13.32 14.69 5.87
CA ASN A 131 12.76 15.28 4.65
C ASN A 131 11.50 16.10 4.97
N PRO A 132 11.48 17.42 4.72
CA PRO A 132 10.34 18.27 5.03
C PRO A 132 9.05 17.81 4.33
N GLY A 133 7.98 17.68 5.12
CA GLY A 133 6.66 17.29 4.58
C GLY A 133 6.52 15.81 4.21
N CYS A 134 7.53 14.97 4.49
CA CYS A 134 7.48 13.55 4.18
C CYS A 134 6.27 12.86 4.85
N LEU A 135 5.47 12.16 4.05
CA LEU A 135 4.26 11.49 4.49
C LEU A 135 4.55 10.09 5.03
N PHE A 136 3.80 9.67 6.04
CA PHE A 136 3.84 8.30 6.53
C PHE A 136 2.51 7.60 6.25
N ILE A 137 2.52 6.61 5.36
CA ILE A 137 1.32 5.96 4.83
C ILE A 137 1.32 4.48 5.18
N ALA A 138 0.33 4.02 5.94
CA ALA A 138 0.12 2.60 6.21
C ALA A 138 -0.96 2.02 5.28
N THR A 139 -0.68 0.88 4.64
CA THR A 139 -1.64 0.23 3.72
C THR A 139 -2.88 -0.29 4.47
N ASN A 140 -2.71 -0.75 5.71
CA ASN A 140 -3.79 -1.10 6.64
C ASN A 140 -3.28 -0.99 8.10
N ARG A 141 -4.14 -1.25 9.10
CA ARG A 141 -3.76 -1.26 10.53
C ARG A 141 -4.01 -2.61 11.20
N ASP A 142 -4.13 -3.67 10.42
CA ASP A 142 -4.42 -4.99 10.95
C ASP A 142 -3.21 -5.45 11.77
N ALA A 143 -3.46 -5.83 13.04
CA ALA A 143 -2.39 -6.24 13.96
C ALA A 143 -1.76 -7.58 13.54
N VAL A 144 -2.56 -8.43 12.90
CA VAL A 144 -2.18 -9.78 12.47
C VAL A 144 -2.59 -10.03 11.01
N THR A 145 -1.88 -10.93 10.34
CA THR A 145 -2.25 -11.44 9.02
C THR A 145 -2.11 -12.96 8.97
N HIS A 146 -3.02 -13.62 8.27
CA HIS A 146 -3.04 -15.06 8.06
C HIS A 146 -2.69 -15.36 6.60
N LEU A 147 -1.44 -15.75 6.34
CA LEU A 147 -0.96 -16.10 4.99
C LEU A 147 -1.17 -17.58 4.66
N THR A 148 -1.28 -18.40 5.69
CA THR A 148 -1.67 -19.82 5.64
C THR A 148 -2.75 -20.05 6.70
N ASP A 149 -3.47 -21.16 6.58
CA ASP A 149 -4.49 -21.61 7.53
C ASP A 149 -3.91 -21.90 8.93
N ALA A 150 -2.62 -22.27 8.99
CA ALA A 150 -1.95 -22.68 10.21
C ALA A 150 -1.08 -21.60 10.89
N GLN A 151 -0.94 -20.41 10.30
CA GLN A 151 0.02 -19.40 10.78
C GLN A 151 -0.59 -18.02 10.96
N GLU A 152 -0.20 -17.39 12.08
CA GLU A 152 -0.46 -15.99 12.38
C GLU A 152 0.86 -15.21 12.32
N TRP A 153 0.84 -14.11 11.59
CA TRP A 153 2.00 -13.24 11.39
C TRP A 153 1.66 -11.82 11.83
N ALA A 154 2.68 -11.04 12.20
CA ALA A 154 2.50 -9.60 12.38
C ALA A 154 1.92 -8.98 11.09
N GLY A 155 0.85 -8.20 11.22
CA GLY A 155 0.16 -7.56 10.10
C GLY A 155 0.92 -6.36 9.54
N CYS A 156 0.28 -5.20 9.41
CA CYS A 156 0.98 -4.00 8.95
C CYS A 156 1.86 -3.45 10.08
N ILE A 157 3.19 -3.46 9.88
CA ILE A 157 4.22 -3.10 10.88
C ILE A 157 4.23 -1.58 11.24
N SER A 158 3.21 -0.84 10.80
CA SER A 158 3.05 0.60 10.98
C SER A 158 3.20 1.08 12.45
N THR A 159 2.82 0.27 13.44
CA THR A 159 2.87 0.63 14.86
C THR A 159 4.28 0.82 15.44
N LYS A 160 5.34 0.29 14.80
CA LYS A 160 6.72 0.41 15.33
C LYS A 160 7.57 1.52 14.70
N LEU A 161 7.20 2.00 13.52
CA LEU A 161 7.89 3.11 12.84
C LEU A 161 7.41 4.50 13.29
N ALA A 162 6.28 4.53 13.98
CA ALA A 162 5.67 5.73 14.50
C ALA A 162 6.45 6.28 15.73
N VAL A 163 7.40 7.19 15.51
CA VAL A 163 8.03 7.95 16.60
C VAL A 163 7.09 9.08 17.06
N PRO A 164 6.63 9.12 18.33
CA PRO A 164 5.51 9.96 18.77
C PRO A 164 5.65 11.49 18.59
N SER A 165 6.86 12.04 18.51
CA SER A 165 7.07 13.49 18.66
C SER A 165 6.86 14.34 17.40
N ARG A 166 6.61 13.75 16.22
CA ARG A 166 6.35 14.50 14.95
C ARG A 166 5.26 13.88 14.03
N LEU A 167 4.39 13.02 14.56
CA LEU A 167 3.36 12.33 13.76
C LEU A 167 2.09 13.17 13.55
N THR A 168 2.20 14.36 12.97
CA THR A 168 1.00 15.03 12.42
C THR A 168 0.57 14.42 11.09
N ASN A 169 1.40 13.58 10.46
CA ASN A 169 1.26 13.14 9.06
C ASN A 169 1.04 11.62 8.86
N LEU A 170 0.64 10.86 9.90
CA LEU A 170 0.23 9.46 9.71
C LEU A 170 -1.10 9.40 8.95
N LYS A 171 -1.12 8.66 7.84
CA LYS A 171 -2.30 8.41 7.03
C LYS A 171 -2.49 6.91 6.84
N THR A 172 -3.71 6.44 7.03
CA THR A 172 -4.07 5.04 6.75
C THR A 172 -5.02 5.03 5.55
N VAL A 173 -4.72 4.20 4.56
CA VAL A 173 -5.55 4.11 3.35
C VAL A 173 -6.71 3.13 3.47
N GLN A 174 -6.81 2.40 4.58
CA GLN A 174 -7.92 1.50 4.88
C GLN A 174 -9.29 2.20 4.79
N HIS A 175 -9.46 3.38 5.37
CA HIS A 175 -10.71 4.13 5.25
C HIS A 175 -10.97 4.56 3.80
N TYR A 176 -9.94 5.08 3.12
CA TYR A 176 -10.01 5.46 1.72
C TYR A 176 -10.41 4.29 0.81
N GLN A 177 -9.86 3.10 1.04
CA GLN A 177 -10.19 1.87 0.32
C GLN A 177 -11.68 1.51 0.42
N TYR A 178 -12.26 1.59 1.62
CA TYR A 178 -13.68 1.33 1.83
C TYR A 178 -14.57 2.42 1.24
N THR A 179 -14.19 3.70 1.37
CA THR A 179 -14.95 4.83 0.81
C THR A 179 -15.00 4.76 -0.71
N VAL A 180 -13.85 4.54 -1.35
CA VAL A 180 -13.79 4.41 -2.80
C VAL A 180 -14.56 3.16 -3.24
N GLY A 181 -14.35 2.00 -2.61
CA GLY A 181 -15.11 0.79 -2.93
C GLY A 181 -16.63 0.97 -2.82
N ALA A 182 -17.10 1.69 -1.79
CA ALA A 182 -18.51 1.99 -1.59
C ALA A 182 -19.07 2.99 -2.63
N GLN A 183 -18.32 4.06 -2.96
CA GLN A 183 -18.70 5.02 -4.00
C GLN A 183 -18.82 4.37 -5.38
N TRP A 184 -17.92 3.43 -5.70
CA TRP A 184 -17.97 2.67 -6.95
C TRP A 184 -19.17 1.73 -7.05
N LEU A 185 -19.62 1.17 -5.92
CA LEU A 185 -20.89 0.44 -5.86
C LEU A 185 -22.08 1.37 -6.03
N ALA A 186 -22.11 2.53 -5.35
CA ALA A 186 -23.20 3.50 -5.43
C ALA A 186 -23.41 4.05 -6.85
N LEU A 187 -22.34 4.51 -7.51
CA LEU A 187 -22.40 5.01 -8.90
C LEU A 187 -22.90 3.96 -9.89
N SER A 188 -22.68 2.66 -9.61
CA SER A 188 -23.21 1.58 -10.45
C SER A 188 -24.69 1.29 -10.22
N VAL A 189 -25.22 1.56 -9.02
CA VAL A 189 -26.65 1.48 -8.73
C VAL A 189 -27.38 2.65 -9.40
N ASP A 190 -26.81 3.85 -9.35
CA ASP A 190 -27.38 5.04 -10.00
C ASP A 190 -27.42 4.89 -11.53
N LEU A 191 -26.36 4.37 -12.16
CA LEU A 191 -26.34 4.09 -13.61
C LEU A 191 -27.34 2.99 -14.05
N LEU A 192 -27.72 2.08 -13.15
CA LEU A 192 -28.78 1.10 -13.41
C LEU A 192 -30.19 1.72 -13.28
N ASN A 193 -30.36 2.74 -12.43
CA ASN A 193 -31.64 3.41 -12.22
C ASN A 193 -31.94 4.52 -13.24
N VAL A 194 -30.96 4.95 -14.04
CA VAL A 194 -31.11 6.00 -15.07
C VAL A 194 -31.53 5.44 -16.44
N ASN A 195 -31.62 4.10 -16.60
CA ASN A 195 -32.06 3.45 -17.85
C ASN A 195 -33.51 2.93 -17.80
N HIS A 196 -34.44 3.73 -17.24
CA HIS A 196 -35.88 3.48 -17.29
C HIS A 196 -36.65 4.72 -17.76
#